data_AF-A0A536RDR9-F1
#
_entry.id   AF-A0A536RDR9-F1
#
_cell.length_a   1.000
_cell.length_b   1.000
_cell.length_c   1.000
_cell.angle_alpha   90.00
_cell.angle_beta   90.00
_cell.angle_gamma   90.00
#
_symmetry.space_group_name_H-M   'P 1'
#
loop_
_entity.id
_entity.type
_entity.pdbx_description
1 polymer ?
#
loop_
_entity_poly.entity_id
_entity_poly.type
_entity_poly.pdbx_seq_one_letter_code
_entity_poly.pdbx_strand_id
1 'polypeptide(L)'
;MKRLIPTFAAIGAVLLMSIPAQASGVANGHSTLTLDCGQFGTVTVSVNNANGGNGQGGFGAAQVVGTTGTHGMPTAFTFGLFDVTTSKSIFSGTQVQGRGNSHPNQATTHCTSTLTGTASELGFTGPLPPGVSATDTLQETIDVTVIIQN
;
A
#
# COMPACT_ATOMS: atom_id res chain seq x y z
N MET A 1 -11.29 -36.97 33.22
CA MET A 1 -11.14 -35.50 33.05
C MET A 1 -10.75 -35.23 31.60
N LYS A 2 -11.70 -34.76 30.77
CA LYS A 2 -11.52 -34.48 29.34
C LYS A 2 -10.80 -33.13 29.21
N ARG A 3 -9.58 -33.12 28.67
CA ARG A 3 -8.86 -31.90 28.27
C ARG A 3 -9.16 -31.65 26.81
N LEU A 4 -9.96 -30.62 26.53
CA LEU A 4 -10.20 -30.06 25.21
C LEU A 4 -8.94 -29.32 24.77
N ILE A 5 -8.32 -29.78 23.68
CA ILE A 5 -7.22 -29.08 23.00
C ILE A 5 -7.88 -28.12 22.00
N PRO A 6 -7.67 -26.80 22.11
CA PRO A 6 -8.22 -25.87 21.13
C PRO A 6 -7.44 -26.00 19.81
N THR A 7 -8.19 -26.30 18.76
CA THR A 7 -7.79 -26.29 17.36
C THR A 7 -7.22 -24.93 16.98
N PHE A 8 -5.92 -24.86 16.68
CA PHE A 8 -5.33 -23.69 16.03
C PHE A 8 -5.85 -23.64 14.59
N ALA A 9 -6.74 -22.68 14.32
CA ALA A 9 -7.20 -22.35 12.99
C ALA A 9 -5.99 -21.89 12.16
N ALA A 10 -5.63 -22.66 11.14
CA ALA A 10 -4.74 -22.24 10.08
C ALA A 10 -5.43 -21.14 9.29
N ILE A 11 -5.10 -19.88 9.59
CA ILE A 11 -5.48 -18.74 8.75
C ILE A 11 -4.63 -18.86 7.48
N GLY A 12 -5.27 -19.35 6.42
CA GLY A 12 -4.67 -19.46 5.10
C GLY A 12 -4.20 -18.09 4.61
N ALA A 13 -3.00 -18.06 4.04
CA ALA A 13 -2.50 -16.93 3.29
C ALA A 13 -3.41 -16.69 2.08
N VAL A 14 -4.39 -15.80 2.22
CA VAL A 14 -5.11 -15.24 1.08
C VAL A 14 -4.15 -14.24 0.44
N LEU A 15 -3.51 -14.65 -0.66
CA LEU A 15 -2.86 -13.76 -1.60
C LEU A 15 -3.94 -12.90 -2.27
N LEU A 16 -4.35 -11.82 -1.59
CA LEU A 16 -5.14 -10.76 -2.18
C LEU A 16 -4.20 -9.96 -3.09
N MET A 17 -4.25 -10.23 -4.38
CA MET A 17 -3.63 -9.37 -5.39
C MET A 17 -4.58 -8.18 -5.65
N SER A 18 -4.62 -7.20 -4.74
CA SER A 18 -4.75 -5.79 -5.11
C SER A 18 -3.36 -5.36 -5.59
N ILE A 19 -3.11 -4.67 -6.70
CA ILE A 19 -3.69 -3.43 -7.24
C ILE A 19 -3.25 -3.34 -8.74
N PRO A 20 -3.81 -2.49 -9.63
CA PRO A 20 -3.17 -1.19 -9.76
C PRO A 20 -4.01 -0.02 -9.26
N ALA A 21 -3.51 0.67 -8.23
CA ALA A 21 -3.87 2.05 -7.97
C ALA A 21 -3.55 2.80 -9.26
N GLN A 22 -4.56 3.34 -9.94
CA GLN A 22 -4.50 3.86 -11.31
C GLN A 22 -3.09 4.25 -11.77
N ALA A 23 -2.37 3.25 -12.29
CA ALA A 23 -1.09 3.47 -12.93
C ALA A 23 -1.45 4.11 -14.25
N SER A 24 -1.16 5.40 -14.39
CA SER A 24 -1.00 6.03 -15.70
C SER A 24 0.14 5.30 -16.43
N GLY A 25 -0.18 4.17 -17.05
CA GLY A 25 0.73 3.31 -17.81
C GLY A 25 1.75 2.55 -16.97
N VAL A 26 1.68 1.22 -17.02
CA VAL A 26 2.83 0.35 -16.71
C VAL A 26 3.86 0.57 -17.82
N ALA A 27 4.74 1.55 -17.64
CA ALA A 27 5.89 1.73 -18.50
C ALA A 27 7.12 1.11 -17.80
N ASN A 28 7.74 0.12 -18.44
CA ASN A 28 9.07 -0.39 -18.08
C ASN A 28 9.22 -1.00 -16.67
N GLY A 29 8.18 -1.63 -16.11
CA GLY A 29 8.29 -2.32 -14.80
C GLY A 29 8.23 -1.38 -13.58
N HIS A 30 7.71 -0.17 -13.77
CA HIS A 30 7.40 0.78 -12.71
C HIS A 30 5.90 1.07 -12.65
N SER A 31 5.42 1.41 -11.46
CA SER A 31 4.07 1.94 -11.19
C SER A 31 4.17 3.34 -10.62
N THR A 32 3.21 4.19 -10.94
CA THR A 32 3.09 5.53 -10.35
C THR A 32 2.08 5.53 -9.21
N LEU A 33 2.36 6.34 -8.19
CA LEU A 33 1.46 6.58 -7.06
C LEU A 33 1.43 8.07 -6.76
N THR A 34 0.23 8.61 -6.55
CA THR A 34 0.06 9.98 -6.09
C THR A 34 -0.15 9.99 -4.58
N LEU A 35 0.68 10.74 -3.88
CA LEU A 35 0.71 10.86 -2.43
C LEU A 35 0.56 12.33 -2.03
N ASP A 36 -0.20 12.62 -0.99
CA ASP A 36 -0.16 13.90 -0.28
C ASP A 36 0.89 13.82 0.83
N CYS A 37 1.94 14.62 0.73
CA CYS A 37 3.06 14.69 1.67
C CYS A 37 3.00 15.94 2.57
N GLY A 38 1.80 16.48 2.82
CA GLY A 38 1.56 17.60 3.73
C GLY A 38 2.27 18.86 3.28
N GLN A 39 3.35 19.24 3.95
CA GLN A 39 4.13 20.46 3.64
C GLN A 39 4.78 20.45 2.25
N PHE A 40 4.96 19.28 1.63
CA PHE A 40 5.46 19.14 0.26
C PHE A 40 4.34 19.07 -0.79
N GLY A 41 3.07 19.07 -0.34
CA GLY A 41 1.90 18.95 -1.20
C GLY A 41 1.76 17.56 -1.83
N THR A 42 0.95 17.50 -2.88
CA THR A 42 0.71 16.29 -3.65
C THR A 42 1.85 16.01 -4.61
N VAL A 43 2.46 14.83 -4.50
CA VAL A 43 3.56 14.35 -5.34
C VAL A 43 3.18 13.06 -6.03
N THR A 44 3.54 12.93 -7.31
CA THR A 44 3.49 11.65 -8.01
C THR A 44 4.86 11.01 -7.96
N VAL A 45 4.94 9.78 -7.48
CA VAL A 45 6.17 9.00 -7.39
C VAL A 45 6.11 7.79 -8.31
N SER A 46 7.26 7.40 -8.85
CA SER A 46 7.45 6.16 -9.60
C SER A 46 8.18 5.15 -8.72
N VAL A 47 7.62 3.95 -8.60
CA VAL A 47 8.15 2.85 -7.78
C VAL A 47 8.39 1.64 -8.68
N ASN A 48 9.53 0.98 -8.50
CA ASN A 48 9.80 -0.26 -9.22
C ASN A 48 8.89 -1.40 -8.72
N ASN A 49 8.27 -2.13 -9.64
CA ASN A 49 7.29 -3.17 -9.32
C ASN A 49 7.90 -4.36 -8.57
N ALA A 50 9.18 -4.66 -8.78
CA ALA A 50 9.89 -5.71 -8.05
C ALA A 50 10.19 -5.33 -6.59
N ASN A 51 10.12 -4.05 -6.25
CA ASN A 51 10.47 -3.53 -4.91
C ASN A 51 9.26 -2.94 -4.15
N GLY A 52 8.04 -3.33 -4.52
CA GLY A 52 6.80 -2.92 -3.83
C GLY A 52 5.86 -2.04 -4.64
N GLY A 53 6.16 -1.73 -5.91
CA GLY A 53 5.32 -0.91 -6.80
C GLY A 53 3.98 -1.54 -7.22
N ASN A 54 3.68 -2.77 -6.80
CA ASN A 54 2.40 -3.45 -7.02
C ASN A 54 1.54 -3.52 -5.74
N GLY A 55 1.81 -2.69 -4.73
CA GLY A 55 1.01 -2.67 -3.50
C GLY A 55 1.33 -3.76 -2.49
N GLN A 56 2.32 -4.61 -2.78
CA GLN A 56 2.70 -5.70 -1.89
C GLN A 56 3.52 -5.25 -0.68
N GLY A 57 3.78 -3.95 -0.58
CA GLY A 57 4.68 -3.39 0.42
C GLY A 57 6.13 -3.73 0.11
N GLY A 58 6.98 -2.72 0.19
CA GLY A 58 8.40 -2.88 -0.05
C GLY A 58 9.14 -1.63 0.39
N PHE A 59 10.41 -1.80 0.71
CA PHE A 59 11.27 -0.69 1.13
C PHE A 59 12.09 -0.11 -0.04
N GLY A 60 11.60 -0.28 -1.27
CA GLY A 60 12.23 0.25 -2.47
C GLY A 60 12.16 1.77 -2.52
N ALA A 61 13.21 2.40 -3.06
CA ALA A 61 13.19 3.83 -3.31
C ALA A 61 12.15 4.18 -4.39
N ALA A 62 11.43 5.26 -4.17
CA ALA A 62 10.55 5.90 -5.13
C ALA A 62 11.22 7.15 -5.70
N GLN A 63 10.98 7.50 -6.95
CA GLN A 63 11.45 8.77 -7.54
C GLN A 63 10.27 9.70 -7.78
N VAL A 64 10.39 10.98 -7.44
CA VAL A 64 9.36 11.97 -7.78
C VAL A 64 9.34 12.19 -9.31
N VAL A 65 8.19 11.98 -9.93
CA VAL A 65 7.99 12.14 -11.37
C VAL A 65 8.23 13.59 -11.79
N GLY A 66 8.91 13.79 -12.91
CA GLY A 66 9.24 15.13 -13.42
C GLY A 66 10.45 15.78 -12.73
N THR A 67 11.12 15.08 -11.81
CA THR A 67 12.37 15.53 -11.17
C THR A 67 13.52 14.58 -11.46
N THR A 68 14.74 15.11 -11.47
CA THR A 68 15.98 14.34 -11.45
C THR A 68 16.61 14.47 -10.07
N GLY A 69 16.82 13.36 -9.37
CA GLY A 69 17.54 13.32 -8.08
C GLY A 69 16.66 13.22 -6.84
N THR A 70 15.39 13.64 -6.89
CA THR A 70 14.50 13.52 -5.72
C THR A 70 13.96 12.11 -5.55
N HIS A 71 14.40 11.44 -4.49
CA HIS A 71 14.03 10.09 -4.11
C HIS A 71 13.39 10.03 -2.72
N GLY A 72 12.37 9.20 -2.58
CA GLY A 72 11.75 8.85 -1.31
C GLY A 72 12.15 7.43 -0.90
N MET A 73 12.67 7.26 0.32
CA MET A 73 12.99 5.96 0.90
C MET A 73 11.98 5.66 2.03
N PRO A 74 11.02 4.74 1.84
CA PRO A 74 10.06 4.43 2.88
C PRO A 74 10.73 3.73 4.06
N THR A 75 10.42 4.18 5.28
CA THR A 75 10.84 3.57 6.55
C THR A 75 9.68 2.89 7.27
N ALA A 76 8.45 3.27 6.94
CA ALA A 76 7.24 2.58 7.37
C ALA A 76 6.15 2.76 6.31
N PHE A 77 5.26 1.78 6.21
CA PHE A 77 4.03 1.90 5.45
C PHE A 77 2.89 1.16 6.14
N THR A 78 1.70 1.72 6.04
CA THR A 78 0.44 1.11 6.43
C THR A 78 -0.48 1.09 5.22
N PHE A 79 -1.07 -0.07 4.96
CA PHE A 79 -2.06 -0.27 3.91
C PHE A 79 -3.37 -0.68 4.55
N GLY A 80 -4.48 -0.22 3.98
CA GLY A 80 -5.82 -0.63 4.39
C GLY A 80 -6.78 -0.67 3.23
N LEU A 81 -7.67 -1.66 3.25
CA LEU A 81 -8.82 -1.75 2.36
C LEU A 81 -10.09 -1.82 3.19
N PHE A 82 -11.02 -0.91 2.90
CA PHE A 82 -12.32 -0.83 3.53
C PHE A 82 -13.41 -0.89 2.47
N ASP A 83 -14.41 -1.75 2.68
CA ASP A 83 -15.63 -1.78 1.89
C ASP A 83 -16.62 -0.77 2.49
N VAL A 84 -16.81 0.33 1.75
CA VAL A 84 -17.69 1.44 2.13
C VAL A 84 -19.15 1.02 2.02
N THR A 85 -19.49 0.20 1.02
CA THR A 85 -20.85 -0.28 0.77
C THR A 85 -21.36 -1.11 1.94
N THR A 86 -20.54 -2.01 2.47
CA THR A 86 -20.93 -2.86 3.61
C THR A 86 -20.42 -2.34 4.97
N SER A 87 -19.68 -1.23 4.98
CA SER A 87 -19.04 -0.65 6.17
C SER A 87 -18.13 -1.64 6.91
N LYS A 88 -17.30 -2.37 6.17
CA LYS A 88 -16.41 -3.41 6.72
C LYS A 88 -14.96 -3.17 6.34
N SER A 89 -14.07 -3.31 7.32
CA SER A 89 -12.64 -3.44 7.03
C SER A 89 -12.38 -4.82 6.44
N ILE A 90 -11.71 -4.84 5.29
CA ILE A 90 -11.34 -6.08 4.60
C ILE A 90 -9.95 -6.53 5.06
N PHE A 91 -8.98 -5.60 5.05
CA PHE A 91 -7.67 -5.81 5.64
C PHE A 91 -7.02 -4.50 6.05
N SER A 92 -6.05 -4.59 6.96
CA SER A 92 -5.10 -3.53 7.26
C SER A 92 -3.77 -4.16 7.68
N GLY A 93 -2.66 -3.55 7.32
CA GLY A 93 -1.33 -4.03 7.71
C GLY A 93 -0.32 -2.90 7.76
N THR A 94 0.57 -2.96 8.75
CA THR A 94 1.69 -2.03 8.91
C THR A 94 2.99 -2.79 8.82
N GLN A 95 3.96 -2.23 8.10
CA GLN A 95 5.33 -2.70 8.06
C GLN A 95 6.26 -1.55 8.41
N VAL A 96 7.26 -1.83 9.24
CA VAL A 96 8.27 -0.86 9.66
C VAL A 96 9.64 -1.43 9.38
N GLN A 97 10.44 -0.70 8.60
CA GLN A 97 11.79 -1.10 8.23
C GLN A 97 12.65 -1.25 9.48
N GLY A 98 13.41 -2.35 9.56
CA GLY A 98 14.29 -2.61 10.70
C GLY A 98 13.57 -2.62 12.06
N ARG A 99 12.25 -2.88 12.09
CA ARG A 99 11.40 -2.81 13.29
C ARG A 99 11.44 -1.44 13.98
N GLY A 100 11.60 -0.37 13.20
CA GLY A 100 11.65 1.01 13.70
C GLY A 100 13.06 1.51 14.06
N ASN A 101 14.08 0.66 13.91
CA ASN A 101 15.47 1.06 14.15
C ASN A 101 16.22 1.44 12.87
N SER A 102 15.54 1.44 11.72
CA SER A 102 16.13 1.90 10.47
C SER A 102 16.20 3.43 10.47
N HIS A 103 17.36 3.98 10.07
CA HIS A 103 17.55 5.42 9.87
C HIS A 103 17.20 6.36 11.06
N PRO A 104 17.64 6.07 12.30
CA PRO A 104 17.17 6.78 13.51
C PRO A 104 17.52 8.28 13.57
N ASN A 105 18.43 8.75 12.72
CA ASN A 105 18.92 10.13 12.68
C ASN A 105 18.52 10.88 11.40
N GLN A 106 17.59 10.34 10.59
CA GLN A 106 17.12 11.00 9.38
C GLN A 106 15.72 11.56 9.59
N ALA A 107 15.50 12.79 9.12
CA ALA A 107 14.18 13.39 9.15
C ALA A 107 13.24 12.62 8.23
N THR A 108 12.04 12.34 8.71
CA THR A 108 11.01 11.65 7.95
C THR A 108 9.85 12.59 7.62
N THR A 109 9.25 12.37 6.46
CA THR A 109 8.02 12.99 6.00
C THR A 109 6.92 11.94 6.00
N HIS A 110 5.75 12.34 6.46
CA HIS A 110 4.55 11.52 6.39
C HIS A 110 3.79 11.85 5.11
N CYS A 111 3.44 10.83 4.34
CA CYS A 111 2.64 10.96 3.14
C CYS A 111 1.48 9.98 3.13
N THR A 112 0.37 10.35 2.51
CA THR A 112 -0.83 9.53 2.46
C THR A 112 -1.43 9.48 1.07
N SER A 113 -2.21 8.46 0.78
CA SER A 113 -3.08 8.40 -0.39
C SER A 113 -4.37 7.68 -0.02
N THR A 114 -5.46 8.13 -0.59
CA THR A 114 -6.75 7.45 -0.48
C THR A 114 -7.31 7.33 -1.89
N LEU A 115 -7.61 6.11 -2.30
CA LEU A 115 -8.27 5.81 -3.55
C LEU A 115 -9.63 5.19 -3.26
N THR A 116 -10.67 5.69 -3.92
CA THR A 116 -12.03 5.17 -3.80
C THR A 116 -12.52 4.73 -5.16
N GLY A 117 -13.08 3.53 -5.25
CA GLY A 117 -13.61 2.98 -6.48
C GLY A 117 -14.11 1.55 -6.32
N THR A 118 -14.62 0.99 -7.41
CA THR A 118 -14.93 -0.44 -7.50
C THR A 118 -13.64 -1.28 -7.47
N ALA A 119 -13.78 -2.59 -7.22
CA ALA A 119 -12.64 -3.49 -7.26
C ALA A 119 -11.89 -3.46 -8.60
N SER A 120 -12.58 -3.31 -9.73
CA SER A 120 -11.92 -3.19 -11.04
C SER A 120 -11.15 -1.87 -11.20
N GLU A 121 -11.67 -0.77 -10.67
CA GLU A 121 -11.03 0.56 -10.76
C GLU A 121 -9.81 0.66 -9.83
N LEU A 122 -9.84 -0.05 -8.71
CA LEU A 122 -8.69 -0.31 -7.84
C LEU A 122 -7.83 -1.47 -8.36
N GLY A 123 -8.12 -1.99 -9.55
CA GLY A 123 -7.21 -2.88 -10.23
C GLY A 123 -7.08 -4.30 -9.67
N PHE A 124 -8.10 -4.78 -8.95
CA PHE A 124 -8.19 -6.19 -8.61
C PHE A 124 -8.45 -7.00 -9.89
N THR A 125 -7.52 -7.89 -10.23
CA THR A 125 -7.60 -8.73 -11.45
C THR A 125 -7.91 -10.20 -11.15
N GLY A 126 -7.95 -10.58 -9.87
CA GLY A 126 -8.20 -11.94 -9.39
C GLY A 126 -9.49 -12.07 -8.57
N PRO A 127 -9.66 -13.20 -7.85
CA PRO A 127 -10.76 -13.38 -6.93
C PRO A 127 -10.82 -12.27 -5.89
N LEU A 128 -12.02 -11.71 -5.69
CA LEU A 128 -12.22 -10.67 -4.69
C LEU A 128 -12.13 -11.24 -3.27
N PRO A 129 -11.74 -10.41 -2.28
CA PRO A 129 -11.77 -10.80 -0.88
C PRO A 129 -13.15 -11.34 -0.45
N PRO A 130 -13.22 -12.28 0.50
CA PRO A 130 -14.49 -12.76 1.02
C PRO A 130 -15.37 -11.62 1.53
N GLY A 131 -16.62 -11.58 1.07
CA GLY A 131 -17.58 -10.55 1.45
C GLY A 131 -17.52 -9.27 0.65
N VAL A 132 -16.64 -9.17 -0.35
CA VAL A 132 -16.57 -8.06 -1.32
C VAL A 132 -17.23 -8.47 -2.64
N SER A 133 -18.14 -7.65 -3.13
CA SER A 133 -18.74 -7.72 -4.47
C SER A 133 -17.98 -6.84 -5.45
N ALA A 134 -18.03 -7.20 -6.74
CA ALA A 134 -17.45 -6.39 -7.82
C ALA A 134 -18.09 -5.00 -7.95
N THR A 135 -19.31 -4.84 -7.45
CA THR A 135 -20.08 -3.59 -7.47
C THR A 135 -19.90 -2.74 -6.22
N ASP A 136 -19.19 -3.24 -5.20
CA ASP A 136 -19.00 -2.50 -3.95
C ASP A 136 -18.08 -1.31 -4.18
N THR A 137 -18.33 -0.25 -3.43
CA THR A 137 -17.42 0.89 -3.32
C THR A 137 -16.37 0.56 -2.27
N LEU A 138 -15.13 0.44 -2.72
CA LEU A 138 -13.97 0.17 -1.88
C LEU A 138 -13.17 1.45 -1.68
N GLN A 139 -12.52 1.55 -0.53
CA GLN A 139 -11.59 2.59 -0.19
C GLN A 139 -10.25 1.95 0.19
N GLU A 140 -9.24 2.19 -0.63
CA GLU A 140 -7.86 1.85 -0.35
C GLU A 140 -7.16 3.05 0.29
N THR A 141 -6.40 2.79 1.35
CA THR A 141 -5.62 3.80 2.07
C THR A 141 -4.16 3.37 2.12
N ILE A 142 -3.29 4.32 1.83
CA ILE A 142 -1.84 4.19 1.92
C ILE A 142 -1.36 5.29 2.86
N ASP A 143 -0.59 4.90 3.84
CA ASP A 143 0.07 5.80 4.78
C ASP A 143 1.54 5.40 4.81
N VAL A 144 2.44 6.32 4.48
CA VAL A 144 3.86 6.03 4.32
C VAL A 144 4.70 7.07 5.04
N THR A 145 5.68 6.60 5.79
CA THR A 145 6.74 7.43 6.36
C THR A 145 7.96 7.28 5.47
N VAL A 146 8.45 8.39 4.93
CA VAL A 146 9.56 8.42 3.95
C VAL A 146 10.68 9.35 4.38
N ILE A 147 11.91 8.99 4.05
CA ILE A 147 13.04 9.93 4.03
C ILE A 147 13.14 10.48 2.62
N ILE A 148 13.21 11.80 2.49
CA ILE A 148 13.39 12.47 1.21
C ILE A 148 14.87 12.78 1.02
N GLN A 149 15.43 12.36 -0.11
CA GLN A 149 16.79 12.67 -0.55
C GLN A 149 16.72 13.38 -1.91
N ASN A 150 17.60 14.35 -2.15
CA ASN A 150 17.71 15.11 -3.39
C ASN A 150 19.07 14.92 -4.04
#